data_AF-A0A2V8V1J5-F1
#
_entry.id   AF-A0A2V8V1J5-F1
#
_cell.length_a   1.000
_cell.length_b   1.000
_cell.length_c   1.000
_cell.angle_alpha   90.00
_cell.angle_beta   90.00
_cell.angle_gamma   90.00
#
_symmetry.space_group_name_H-M   'P 1'
#
loop_
_entity.id
_entity.type
_entity.pdbx_description
1 polymer ?
#
loop_
_entity_poly.entity_id
_entity_poly.type
_entity_poly.pdbx_seq_one_letter_code
_entity_poly.pdbx_strand_id
1 'polypeptide(L)'
;MLALSAYDTYLDQLFDVMKRFTGALTQAGIEYGVIGGMAVFLHVNERDTMAARLTRDIDAAVERADLPAIIRAVEPFGFTHQHVDGADTLVDTPNRRREAQSTSFSWMKKSVPGTWSPYRIFHLLCRHRMAF
;
A
#
# COMPACT_ATOMS: atom_id res chain seq x y z
N MET A 1 6.17 -27.99 12.65
CA MET A 1 4.97 -27.13 12.60
C MET A 1 5.21 -26.09 11.50
N LEU A 2 4.95 -26.45 10.23
CA LEU A 2 5.42 -25.67 9.07
C LEU A 2 4.47 -24.54 8.64
N ALA A 3 3.17 -24.68 8.91
CA ALA A 3 2.16 -23.72 8.47
C ALA A 3 2.16 -22.42 9.29
N LEU A 4 2.36 -22.51 10.60
CA LEU A 4 2.38 -21.33 11.48
C LEU A 4 3.58 -20.43 11.17
N SER A 5 4.78 -21.02 11.04
CA SER A 5 6.01 -20.27 10.72
C SER A 5 5.97 -19.59 9.35
N ALA A 6 5.30 -20.20 8.37
CA ALA A 6 5.15 -19.60 7.04
C ALA A 6 4.20 -18.39 7.08
N TYR A 7 3.13 -18.47 7.87
CA TYR A 7 2.21 -17.36 8.09
C TYR A 7 2.88 -16.20 8.84
N ASP A 8 3.63 -16.50 9.91
CA ASP A 8 4.38 -15.50 10.67
C ASP A 8 5.40 -14.78 9.77
N THR A 9 6.15 -15.53 8.97
CA THR A 9 7.12 -14.96 8.01
C THR A 9 6.43 -14.04 6.99
N TYR A 10 5.26 -14.45 6.49
CA TYR A 10 4.49 -13.65 5.54
C TYR A 10 4.03 -12.32 6.16
N LEU A 11 3.51 -12.37 7.39
CA LEU A 11 3.09 -11.17 8.11
C LEU A 11 4.28 -10.24 8.38
N ASP A 12 5.40 -10.78 8.86
CA ASP A 12 6.60 -10.01 9.13
C ASP A 12 7.10 -9.28 7.88
N GLN A 13 7.12 -9.96 6.74
CA GLN A 13 7.49 -9.36 5.45
C GLN A 13 6.53 -8.24 5.05
N LEU A 14 5.22 -8.46 5.15
CA LEU A 14 4.21 -7.46 4.77
C LEU A 14 4.31 -6.21 5.63
N PHE A 15 4.45 -6.38 6.95
CA PHE A 15 4.61 -5.25 7.86
C PHE A 15 5.95 -4.54 7.71
N ASP A 16 7.03 -5.25 7.39
CA ASP A 16 8.32 -4.64 7.09
C ASP A 16 8.25 -3.74 5.85
N VAL A 17 7.68 -4.24 4.75
CA VAL A 17 7.46 -3.46 3.52
C VAL A 17 6.65 -2.20 3.83
N MET A 18 5.55 -2.34 4.58
CA MET A 18 4.71 -1.21 4.96
C MET A 18 5.49 -0.18 5.78
N LYS A 19 6.26 -0.61 6.79
CA LYS A 19 7.04 0.29 7.66
C LYS A 19 8.10 1.04 6.87
N ARG A 20 8.84 0.35 5.98
CA ARG A 20 9.84 0.98 5.12
C ARG A 20 9.22 2.00 4.18
N PHE A 21 8.13 1.64 3.51
CA PHE A 21 7.43 2.53 2.59
C PHE A 21 6.87 3.76 3.30
N THR A 22 6.06 3.56 4.35
CA THR A 22 5.43 4.67 5.09
C THR A 22 6.47 5.54 5.82
N GLY A 23 7.55 4.93 6.32
CA GLY A 23 8.70 5.62 6.88
C GLY A 23 9.38 6.54 5.86
N ALA A 24 9.65 6.06 4.65
CA ALA A 24 10.27 6.84 3.59
C ALA A 24 9.43 8.08 3.22
N LEU A 25 8.12 7.93 3.05
CA LEU A 25 7.23 9.06 2.73
C LEU A 25 7.15 10.05 3.89
N THR A 26 7.04 9.56 5.11
CA THR A 26 6.99 10.41 6.32
C THR A 26 8.28 11.21 6.50
N GLN A 27 9.45 10.57 6.29
CA GLN A 27 10.75 11.24 6.37
C GLN A 27 10.95 12.29 5.27
N ALA A 28 10.36 12.07 4.09
CA ALA A 28 10.36 13.03 2.99
C ALA A 28 9.31 14.13 3.13
N GLY A 29 8.45 14.09 4.15
CA GLY A 29 7.35 15.04 4.34
C GLY A 29 6.25 14.94 3.29
N ILE A 30 6.11 13.77 2.65
CA ILE A 30 5.13 13.53 1.59
C ILE A 30 3.84 13.03 2.23
N GLU A 31 2.72 13.71 1.94
CA GLU A 31 1.41 13.26 2.40
C GLU A 31 0.95 12.02 1.63
N TYR A 32 0.42 11.05 2.37
CA TYR A 32 -0.16 9.84 1.81
C TYR A 32 -1.29 9.32 2.68
N GLY A 33 -2.11 8.44 2.11
CA GLY A 33 -3.07 7.64 2.85
C GLY A 33 -3.05 6.20 2.37
N VAL A 34 -3.03 5.27 3.31
CA VAL A 34 -3.17 3.84 3.02
C VAL A 34 -4.58 3.59 2.50
N ILE A 35 -4.68 2.93 1.35
CA ILE A 35 -5.94 2.54 0.71
C ILE A 35 -5.92 1.03 0.41
N GLY A 36 -6.89 0.56 -0.38
CA GLY A 36 -6.92 -0.83 -0.85
C GLY A 36 -7.16 -1.85 0.27
N GLY A 37 -6.64 -3.06 0.06
CA GLY A 37 -6.90 -4.20 0.94
C GLY A 37 -6.38 -4.00 2.37
N MET A 38 -5.26 -3.30 2.55
CA MET A 38 -4.72 -2.98 3.87
C MET A 38 -5.63 -2.04 4.67
N ALA A 39 -6.18 -1.00 4.03
CA ALA A 39 -7.12 -0.10 4.70
C ALA A 39 -8.40 -0.83 5.13
N VAL A 40 -8.90 -1.74 4.28
CA VAL A 40 -10.04 -2.60 4.61
C VAL A 40 -9.69 -3.54 5.75
N PHE A 41 -8.52 -4.18 5.73
CA PHE A 41 -8.04 -5.04 6.81
C PHE A 41 -8.05 -4.30 8.14
N LEU A 42 -7.43 -3.12 8.22
CA LEU A 42 -7.38 -2.35 9.47
C LEU A 42 -8.78 -1.99 9.99
N HIS A 43 -9.69 -1.61 9.10
CA HIS A 43 -11.06 -1.24 9.47
C HIS A 43 -11.92 -2.43 9.94
N VAL A 44 -11.82 -3.57 9.25
CA VAL A 44 -12.56 -4.79 9.58
C VAL A 44 -11.97 -5.43 10.84
N ASN A 45 -10.64 -5.52 10.95
CA ASN A 45 -9.96 -6.12 12.09
C ASN A 45 -10.27 -5.41 13.42
N GLU A 46 -10.53 -4.10 13.38
CA GLU A 46 -11.01 -3.34 14.55
C GLU A 46 -12.38 -3.83 15.07
N ARG A 47 -13.24 -4.36 14.19
CA ARG A 47 -14.63 -4.76 14.49
C ARG A 47 -14.81 -6.27 14.62
N ASP A 48 -14.19 -7.03 13.72
CA ASP A 48 -14.24 -8.49 13.64
C ASP A 48 -12.91 -9.00 13.06
N THR A 49 -12.06 -9.51 13.96
CA THR A 49 -10.74 -10.03 13.61
C THR A 49 -10.80 -11.28 12.74
N MET A 50 -11.88 -12.07 12.80
CA MET A 50 -12.04 -13.32 12.04
C MET A 50 -12.58 -13.10 10.64
N ALA A 51 -13.24 -11.96 10.40
CA ALA A 51 -13.66 -11.52 9.07
C ALA A 51 -12.54 -10.81 8.30
N ALA A 52 -11.49 -10.34 8.98
CA ALA A 52 -10.43 -9.56 8.36
C ALA A 52 -9.55 -10.41 7.42
N ARG A 53 -9.20 -9.85 6.26
CA ARG A 53 -8.34 -10.50 5.26
C ARG A 53 -7.24 -9.55 4.83
N LEU A 54 -6.01 -10.05 4.84
CA LEU A 54 -4.85 -9.32 4.31
C LEU A 54 -4.70 -9.60 2.82
N THR A 55 -4.38 -8.54 2.08
CA THR A 55 -3.88 -8.64 0.71
C THR A 55 -2.36 -8.60 0.72
N ARG A 56 -1.75 -9.13 -0.35
CA ARG A 56 -0.30 -9.03 -0.56
C ARG A 56 0.11 -7.60 -0.92
N ASP A 57 -0.73 -6.94 -1.72
CA ASP A 57 -0.47 -5.59 -2.19
C ASP A 57 -0.74 -4.57 -1.08
N ILE A 58 0.12 -3.54 -1.05
CA ILE A 58 -0.04 -2.34 -0.23
C ILE A 58 -0.33 -1.22 -1.22
N ASP A 59 -1.47 -0.55 -1.04
CA ASP A 59 -1.85 0.59 -1.87
C ASP A 59 -1.78 1.88 -1.06
N ALA A 60 -1.31 2.95 -1.70
CA ALA A 60 -1.31 4.29 -1.12
C ALA A 60 -1.85 5.31 -2.14
N ALA A 61 -2.69 6.20 -1.65
CA ALA A 61 -3.03 7.42 -2.38
C ALA A 61 -2.03 8.52 -2.00
N VAL A 62 -1.66 9.33 -2.98
CA VAL A 62 -0.73 10.47 -2.85
C VAL A 62 -1.12 11.56 -3.87
N GLU A 63 -0.43 12.70 -3.82
CA GLU A 63 -0.42 13.63 -4.95
C GLU A 63 0.33 13.06 -6.15
N ARG A 64 -0.28 13.11 -7.34
CA ARG A 64 0.43 12.72 -8.58
C ARG A 64 1.65 13.61 -8.84
N ALA A 65 1.62 14.87 -8.41
CA ALA A 65 2.75 15.79 -8.52
C ALA A 65 3.96 15.34 -7.68
N ASP A 66 3.72 14.59 -6.60
CA ASP A 66 4.77 14.13 -5.69
C ASP A 66 5.42 12.82 -6.16
N LEU A 67 4.92 12.18 -7.23
CA LEU A 67 5.46 10.91 -7.73
C LEU A 67 7.00 10.95 -7.93
N PRO A 68 7.60 11.97 -8.56
CA PRO A 68 9.07 12.06 -8.66
C PRO A 68 9.77 12.17 -7.31
N ALA A 69 9.15 12.84 -6.32
CA ALA A 69 9.69 12.95 -4.97
C ALA A 69 9.60 11.62 -4.21
N ILE A 70 8.48 10.91 -4.37
CA ILE A 70 8.27 9.57 -3.81
C ILE A 70 9.33 8.61 -4.33
N ILE A 71 9.56 8.56 -5.64
CA ILE A 71 10.55 7.66 -6.25
C ILE A 71 11.94 7.86 -5.63
N ARG A 72 12.35 9.11 -5.43
CA ARG A 72 13.64 9.43 -4.78
C ARG A 72 13.66 9.07 -3.29
N ALA A 73 12.55 9.28 -2.60
CA ALA A 73 12.45 9.02 -1.16
C ALA A 73 12.53 7.53 -0.83
N VAL A 74 11.94 6.67 -1.68
CA VAL A 74 11.82 5.22 -1.44
C VAL A 74 13.01 4.40 -1.94
N GLU A 75 13.82 4.94 -2.87
CA GLU A 75 14.99 4.26 -3.43
C GLU A 75 16.01 3.80 -2.35
N PRO A 76 16.39 4.62 -1.35
CA PRO A 76 17.28 4.18 -0.27
C PRO A 76 16.71 3.04 0.59
N PHE A 77 15.39 2.82 0.54
CA PHE A 77 14.68 1.78 1.29
C PHE A 77 14.50 0.49 0.48
N GLY A 78 15.12 0.39 -0.70
CA GLY A 78 15.13 -0.81 -1.54
C GLY A 78 13.96 -0.90 -2.53
N PHE A 79 13.21 0.17 -2.73
CA PHE A 79 12.13 0.19 -3.71
C PHE A 79 12.60 0.69 -5.08
N THR A 80 12.08 0.10 -6.14
CA THR A 80 12.30 0.57 -7.52
C THR A 80 10.98 0.86 -8.19
N HIS A 81 10.89 2.02 -8.85
CA HIS A 81 9.72 2.39 -9.62
C HIS A 81 9.64 1.64 -10.95
N GLN A 82 8.43 1.23 -11.30
CA GLN A 82 8.04 0.67 -12.58
C GLN A 82 6.72 1.29 -13.00
N HIS A 83 6.46 1.32 -14.30
CA HIS A 83 5.15 1.68 -14.85
C HIS A 83 4.61 0.46 -15.60
N VAL A 84 3.52 -0.12 -15.09
CA VAL A 84 2.95 -1.39 -15.58
C VAL A 84 1.44 -1.21 -15.71
N ASP A 85 0.87 -1.60 -16.85
CA ASP A 85 -0.58 -1.56 -17.13
C ASP A 85 -1.26 -0.22 -16.81
N GLY A 86 -0.56 0.90 -17.02
CA GLY A 86 -1.07 2.25 -16.77
C GLY A 86 -1.02 2.69 -15.30
N ALA A 87 -0.46 1.87 -14.41
CA ALA A 87 -0.20 2.18 -13.02
C ALA A 87 1.31 2.35 -12.78
N ASP A 88 1.66 3.36 -11.97
CA ASP A 88 3.01 3.42 -11.41
C ASP A 88 3.12 2.33 -10.31
N THR A 89 4.28 1.78 -10.01
CA THR A 89 4.40 0.69 -9.04
C THR A 89 5.77 0.74 -8.40
N LEU A 90 5.85 0.47 -7.10
CA LEU A 90 7.11 0.36 -6.37
C LEU A 90 7.36 -1.10 -6.03
N VAL A 91 8.43 -1.66 -6.58
CA VAL A 91 8.80 -3.06 -6.38
C VAL A 91 9.90 -3.14 -5.32
N ASP A 92 9.69 -3.99 -4.32
CA ASP A 92 10.67 -4.25 -3.26
C ASP A 92 11.80 -5.16 -3.77
N THR A 93 12.94 -4.57 -4.11
CA THR A 93 14.05 -5.27 -4.78
C THR A 93 14.86 -6.27 -3.94
N PRO A 94 15.04 -6.12 -2.61
CA PRO A 94 15.71 -7.12 -1.77
C PRO A 94 15.08 -8.52 -1.84
N ASN A 95 13.81 -8.65 -2.20
CA ASN A 95 13.06 -9.91 -2.22
C ASN A 95 12.99 -10.63 -3.59
N ARG A 96 13.80 -10.22 -4.59
CA ARG A 96 13.78 -10.82 -5.95
C ARG A 96 13.96 -12.35 -6.03
N ARG A 97 14.44 -13.03 -4.98
CA ARG A 97 14.82 -14.46 -5.03
C ARG A 97 13.68 -15.46 -4.74
N ARG A 98 12.46 -15.04 -4.40
CA ARG A 98 11.34 -15.98 -4.24
C ARG A 98 10.09 -15.42 -4.91
N GLU A 99 9.79 -15.95 -6.09
CA GLU A 99 8.46 -15.96 -6.72
C GLU A 99 7.75 -14.59 -6.72
N ALA A 100 8.04 -13.75 -7.72
CA ALA A 100 7.27 -12.58 -8.16
C ALA A 100 6.28 -12.02 -7.12
N GLN A 101 6.81 -11.42 -6.05
CA GLN A 101 6.06 -10.52 -5.19
C GLN A 101 5.97 -9.19 -5.93
N SER A 102 5.08 -9.13 -6.92
CA SER A 102 4.63 -7.87 -7.49
C SER A 102 3.77 -7.21 -6.42
N THR A 103 4.34 -6.34 -5.60
CA THR A 103 3.53 -5.36 -4.85
C THR A 103 3.00 -4.41 -5.90
N SER A 104 1.79 -4.64 -6.37
CA SER A 104 1.15 -3.79 -7.38
C SER A 104 0.56 -2.59 -6.65
N PHE A 105 1.02 -1.37 -6.93
CA PHE A 105 0.43 -0.17 -6.36
C PHE A 105 -0.55 0.42 -7.37
N SER A 106 -1.84 0.41 -7.08
CA SER A 106 -2.84 1.05 -7.95
C SER A 106 -3.15 2.47 -7.46
N TRP A 107 -2.65 3.49 -8.15
CA TRP A 107 -2.89 4.90 -7.83
C TRP A 107 -4.34 5.31 -8.11
N MET A 108 -4.97 5.96 -7.15
CA MET A 108 -6.16 6.76 -7.40
C MET A 108 -5.76 8.22 -7.58
N LYS A 109 -6.13 8.83 -8.71
CA LYS A 109 -5.97 10.27 -8.96
C LYS A 109 -6.62 11.06 -7.81
N LYS A 110 -5.87 11.97 -7.18
CA LYS A 110 -6.49 13.05 -6.41
C LYS A 110 -7.34 13.90 -7.37
N SER A 111 -8.65 13.81 -7.20
CA SER A 111 -9.63 14.71 -7.82
C SER A 111 -10.30 15.61 -6.79
N VAL A 112 -9.92 15.51 -5.50
CA VAL A 112 -10.55 16.27 -4.41
C VAL A 112 -9.47 16.94 -3.54
N PRO A 113 -9.42 18.28 -3.47
CA PRO A 113 -8.59 19.01 -2.51
C PRO A 113 -9.13 18.85 -1.09
N GLY A 114 -8.27 18.56 -0.10
CA GLY A 114 -8.65 18.56 1.31
C GLY A 114 -8.23 17.31 2.10
N THR A 115 -8.28 17.44 3.42
CA THR A 115 -7.72 16.57 4.45
C THR A 115 -8.02 15.07 4.30
N TRP A 116 -6.96 14.28 4.52
CA TRP A 116 -6.97 12.82 4.66
C TRP A 116 -7.82 12.38 5.86
N SER A 117 -9.14 12.27 5.66
CA SER A 117 -9.99 11.53 6.59
C SER A 117 -10.06 10.07 6.14
N PRO A 118 -9.59 9.10 6.95
CA PRO A 118 -9.69 7.66 6.62
C PRO A 118 -11.11 7.25 6.24
N TYR A 119 -12.11 7.88 6.89
CA TYR A 119 -13.53 7.65 6.65
C TYR A 119 -14.03 8.19 5.31
N ARG A 120 -13.54 9.34 4.82
CA ARG A 120 -13.95 9.90 3.51
C ARG A 120 -13.40 9.11 2.34
N ILE A 121 -12.17 8.60 2.47
CA ILE A 121 -11.52 7.80 1.41
C ILE A 121 -12.21 6.44 1.27
N PHE A 122 -12.52 5.79 2.41
CA PHE A 122 -13.32 4.56 2.40
C PHE A 122 -14.69 4.78 1.75
N HIS A 123 -15.39 5.87 2.08
CA HIS A 123 -16.68 6.19 1.46
C HIS A 123 -16.60 6.51 -0.04
N LEU A 124 -15.56 7.22 -0.50
CA LEU A 124 -15.34 7.49 -1.92
C LEU A 124 -15.02 6.21 -2.71
N LEU A 125 -14.17 5.35 -2.14
CA LEU A 125 -13.79 4.07 -2.74
C LEU A 125 -14.96 3.09 -2.79
N CYS A 126 -15.78 3.02 -1.75
CA CYS A 126 -17.01 2.21 -1.77
C CYS A 126 -18.05 2.75 -2.76
N ARG A 127 -18.20 4.08 -2.93
CA ARG A 127 -19.14 4.65 -3.92
C ARG A 127 -18.74 4.41 -5.38
N HIS A 128 -17.45 4.41 -5.70
CA HIS A 128 -16.98 4.20 -7.08
C HIS A 128 -16.91 2.72 -7.50
N ARG A 129 -17.08 1.77 -6.56
CA ARG A 129 -17.00 0.33 -6.83
C ARG A 129 -18.33 -0.43 -6.68
N MET A 130 -19.44 0.27 -6.38
CA MET A 130 -20.82 -0.26 -6.46
C MET A 130 -21.51 0.05 -7.78
N ALA A 131 -20.74 0.20 -8.86
CA ALA A 131 -21.24 0.10 -10.23
C ALA A 131 -20.60 -1.15 -10.86
N PHE A 132 -21.06 -2.31 -10.41
CA PHE A 132 -20.96 -3.59 -11.11
C PHE A 132 -22.33 -4.24 -11.03
#